data_AF-A0A0G0C0I5-F1
#
_entry.id   AF-A0A0G0C0I5-F1
#
_cell.length_a   1.000
_cell.length_b   1.000
_cell.length_c   1.000
_cell.angle_alpha   90.00
_cell.angle_beta   90.00
_cell.angle_gamma   90.00
#
_symmetry.space_group_name_H-M   'P 1'
#
loop_
_entity.id
_entity.type
_entity.pdbx_description
1 polymer ?
#
loop_
_entity_poly.entity_id
_entity_poly.type
_entity_poly.pdbx_seq_one_letter_code
_entity_poly.pdbx_strand_id
1 'polypeptide(L)'
;MIKIYFYKSGEDIKKPSSLYKRFIQVIENLGFKILLDTPKKRANLDKADVFIVEVSEPNPQVGYIVAYAISRRKPVFCLYLPKIRPEDLSYLTHGISAKLVRIQKYTPEVLPMALEGYLRQKQSKEISTTKFTLRVPASFVEYLAWKKKQTGRSKASIIRDDFVNKVIERDKDFQQHMSRNY
;
A
#
# COMPACT_ATOMS: atom_id res chain seq x y z
N MET A 1 3.89 -1.83 11.78
CA MET A 1 3.11 -2.92 11.13
C MET A 1 1.87 -2.29 10.52
N ILE A 2 1.81 -2.26 9.19
CA ILE A 2 0.69 -1.72 8.42
C ILE A 2 -0.59 -2.51 8.74
N LYS A 3 -1.67 -1.77 8.99
CA LYS A 3 -3.01 -2.30 9.20
C LYS A 3 -3.85 -2.12 7.94
N ILE A 4 -4.41 -3.21 7.44
CA ILE A 4 -5.27 -3.20 6.25
C ILE A 4 -6.72 -3.36 6.69
N TYR A 5 -7.56 -2.42 6.29
CA TYR A 5 -9.00 -2.60 6.37
C TYR A 5 -9.48 -3.21 5.07
N PHE A 6 -10.16 -4.36 5.17
CA PHE A 6 -10.70 -5.09 4.03
C PHE A 6 -12.22 -5.14 4.10
N TYR A 7 -12.88 -4.73 3.02
CA TYR A 7 -14.33 -4.79 2.89
C TYR A 7 -14.73 -5.50 1.60
N LYS A 8 -15.71 -6.40 1.71
CA LYS A 8 -16.39 -7.05 0.59
C LYS A 8 -17.89 -7.07 0.89
N SER A 9 -18.69 -6.60 -0.07
CA SER A 9 -20.15 -6.65 0.04
C SER A 9 -20.65 -8.10 0.19
N GLY A 10 -21.69 -8.30 0.98
CA GLY A 10 -22.35 -9.61 1.14
C GLY A 10 -21.56 -10.66 1.92
N GLU A 11 -20.42 -10.29 2.50
CA GLU A 11 -19.57 -11.24 3.22
C GLU A 11 -20.00 -11.44 4.68
N ASP A 12 -20.24 -12.70 5.08
CA ASP A 12 -20.45 -13.07 6.49
C ASP A 12 -19.13 -13.47 7.15
N ILE A 13 -18.70 -12.71 8.15
CA ILE A 13 -17.47 -12.95 8.90
C ILE A 13 -17.54 -14.25 9.71
N LYS A 14 -18.74 -14.70 10.08
CA LYS A 14 -18.93 -15.97 10.78
C LYS A 14 -18.79 -17.17 9.84
N LYS A 15 -19.08 -16.99 8.55
CA LYS A 15 -18.96 -18.02 7.50
C LYS A 15 -18.37 -17.41 6.23
N PRO A 16 -17.07 -17.07 6.25
CA PRO A 16 -16.45 -16.40 5.13
C PRO A 16 -16.33 -17.34 3.92
N SER A 17 -16.56 -16.79 2.74
CA SER A 17 -16.38 -17.40 1.44
C SER A 17 -14.93 -17.84 1.26
N SER A 18 -14.71 -18.82 0.38
CA SER A 18 -13.36 -19.29 0.01
C SER A 18 -12.47 -18.13 -0.47
N LEU A 19 -13.04 -17.24 -1.30
CA LEU A 19 -12.38 -16.04 -1.76
C LEU A 19 -11.93 -15.12 -0.62
N TYR A 20 -12.79 -14.84 0.37
CA TYR A 20 -12.46 -13.99 1.52
C TYR A 20 -11.37 -14.59 2.40
N LYS A 21 -11.41 -15.92 2.62
CA LYS A 21 -10.33 -16.64 3.30
C LYS A 21 -9.00 -16.52 2.55
N ARG A 22 -9.02 -16.65 1.22
CA ARG A 22 -7.83 -16.47 0.37
C ARG A 22 -7.28 -15.05 0.46
N PHE A 23 -8.13 -14.04 0.49
CA PHE A 23 -7.74 -12.65 0.73
C PHE A 23 -7.00 -12.49 2.06
N ILE A 24 -7.59 -13.01 3.14
CA ILE A 24 -7.00 -12.93 4.47
C ILE A 24 -5.63 -13.59 4.48
N GLN A 25 -5.54 -14.82 3.95
CA GLN A 25 -4.32 -15.59 3.96
C GLN A 25 -3.20 -14.93 3.15
N VAL A 26 -3.50 -14.35 1.97
CA VAL A 26 -2.49 -13.61 1.19
C VAL A 26 -1.97 -12.41 1.98
N ILE A 27 -2.85 -11.65 2.61
CA ILE A 27 -2.47 -10.44 3.35
C ILE A 27 -1.65 -10.79 4.60
N GLU A 28 -2.03 -11.84 5.33
CA GLU A 28 -1.30 -12.34 6.50
C GLU A 28 0.07 -12.89 6.11
N ASN A 29 0.18 -13.65 5.02
CA ASN A 29 1.46 -14.16 4.50
C ASN A 29 2.43 -13.03 4.09
N LEU A 30 1.90 -11.87 3.73
CA LEU A 30 2.69 -10.68 3.42
C LEU A 30 3.09 -9.85 4.68
N GLY A 31 2.73 -10.33 5.88
CA GLY A 31 3.11 -9.71 7.16
C GLY A 31 2.24 -8.51 7.57
N PHE A 32 1.05 -8.36 6.98
CA PHE A 32 0.15 -7.26 7.30
C PHE A 32 -0.91 -7.67 8.32
N LYS A 33 -1.34 -6.72 9.16
CA LYS A 33 -2.44 -6.94 10.10
C LYS A 33 -3.77 -6.58 9.45
N ILE A 34 -4.72 -7.52 9.42
CA ILE A 34 -6.06 -7.24 8.92
C ILE A 34 -6.95 -6.69 10.03
N LEU A 35 -7.71 -5.65 9.69
CA LEU A 35 -8.80 -5.11 10.49
C LEU A 35 -10.11 -5.54 9.85
N LEU A 36 -10.76 -6.52 10.44
CA LEU A 36 -12.10 -6.97 10.03
C LEU A 36 -13.15 -5.99 10.54
N ASP A 37 -14.08 -5.62 9.68
CA ASP A 37 -15.21 -4.77 10.08
C ASP A 37 -16.30 -5.62 10.72
N THR A 38 -16.60 -5.39 11.99
CA THR A 38 -17.76 -6.04 12.63
C THR A 38 -18.72 -4.96 13.06
N PRO A 39 -20.04 -5.22 13.16
CA PRO A 39 -21.02 -4.22 13.58
C PRO A 39 -20.68 -3.53 14.91
N LYS A 40 -19.91 -4.21 15.78
CA LYS A 40 -19.42 -3.70 17.06
C LYS A 40 -18.08 -2.92 16.99
N LYS A 41 -17.35 -2.95 15.86
CA LYS A 41 -15.99 -2.40 15.70
C LYS A 41 -15.83 -1.44 14.51
N ARG A 42 -16.78 -0.52 14.30
CA ARG A 42 -16.60 0.62 13.36
C ARG A 42 -15.34 1.46 13.65
N ALA A 43 -14.80 1.39 14.88
CA ALA A 43 -13.53 1.97 15.32
C ALA A 43 -12.27 1.47 14.59
N ASN A 44 -12.40 0.51 13.66
CA ASN A 44 -11.30 -0.03 12.88
C ASN A 44 -10.94 0.83 11.65
N LEU A 45 -11.86 1.63 11.11
CA LEU A 45 -11.60 2.51 9.96
C LEU A 45 -10.47 3.51 10.25
N ASP A 46 -10.48 4.11 11.45
CA ASP A 46 -9.45 5.06 11.87
C ASP A 46 -8.06 4.45 12.00
N LYS A 47 -8.01 3.18 12.38
CA LYS A 47 -6.77 2.46 12.66
C LYS A 47 -6.13 1.87 11.41
N ALA A 48 -6.83 1.85 10.28
CA ALA A 48 -6.34 1.29 9.03
C ALA A 48 -5.33 2.22 8.38
N ASP A 49 -4.21 1.71 7.88
CA ASP A 49 -3.24 2.49 7.11
C ASP A 49 -3.53 2.40 5.60
N VAL A 50 -4.14 1.30 5.17
CA VAL A 50 -4.51 1.01 3.78
C VAL A 50 -5.91 0.41 3.73
N PHE A 51 -6.68 0.78 2.72
CA PHE A 51 -8.01 0.24 2.47
C PHE A 51 -7.98 -0.65 1.22
N ILE A 52 -8.56 -1.83 1.33
CA ILE A 52 -8.82 -2.72 0.20
C ILE A 52 -10.31 -2.98 0.18
N VAL A 53 -10.95 -2.68 -0.94
CA VAL A 53 -12.41 -2.75 -1.08
C VAL A 53 -12.74 -3.55 -2.32
N GLU A 54 -13.54 -4.60 -2.15
CA GLU A 54 -14.13 -5.35 -3.25
C GLU A 54 -15.40 -4.64 -3.70
N VAL A 55 -15.46 -4.27 -4.98
CA VAL A 55 -16.48 -3.38 -5.56
C VAL A 55 -17.28 -4.06 -6.67
N SER A 56 -17.30 -5.40 -6.70
CA SER A 56 -18.04 -6.13 -7.73
C SER A 56 -19.55 -6.07 -7.58
N GLU A 57 -20.03 -5.65 -6.41
CA GLU A 57 -21.45 -5.49 -6.13
C GLU A 57 -21.71 -4.04 -5.68
N PRO A 58 -22.71 -3.37 -6.28
CA PRO A 58 -23.07 -2.02 -5.87
C PRO A 58 -23.59 -2.05 -4.43
N ASN A 59 -22.88 -1.37 -3.54
CA ASN A 59 -23.22 -1.30 -2.12
C ASN A 59 -22.91 0.13 -1.59
N PRO A 60 -23.89 0.84 -1.00
CA PRO A 60 -23.67 2.19 -0.48
C PRO A 60 -22.53 2.30 0.55
N GLN A 61 -22.26 1.23 1.30
CA GLN A 61 -21.15 1.21 2.26
C GLN A 61 -19.79 1.31 1.58
N VAL A 62 -19.63 0.77 0.37
CA VAL A 62 -18.39 0.92 -0.42
C VAL A 62 -18.12 2.40 -0.67
N GLY A 63 -19.12 3.15 -1.13
CA GLY A 63 -18.99 4.59 -1.37
C GLY A 63 -18.57 5.34 -0.10
N TYR A 64 -19.20 5.03 1.02
CA TYR A 64 -18.84 5.59 2.33
C TYR A 64 -17.39 5.28 2.72
N ILE A 65 -16.96 4.02 2.65
CA ILE A 65 -15.60 3.59 3.03
C ILE A 65 -14.54 4.25 2.15
N VAL A 66 -14.78 4.32 0.84
CA VAL A 66 -13.87 4.96 -0.11
C VAL A 66 -13.76 6.46 0.18
N ALA A 67 -14.89 7.16 0.32
CA ALA A 67 -14.92 8.58 0.68
C ALA A 67 -14.23 8.85 2.03
N TYR A 68 -14.46 7.98 3.02
CA TYR A 68 -13.84 8.05 4.34
C TYR A 68 -12.31 7.97 4.24
N ALA A 69 -11.79 6.98 3.53
CA ALA A 69 -10.35 6.80 3.38
C ALA A 69 -9.70 7.99 2.63
N ILE A 70 -10.34 8.49 1.58
CA ILE A 70 -9.88 9.65 0.81
C ILE A 70 -9.81 10.90 1.70
N SER A 71 -10.84 11.17 2.50
CA SER A 71 -10.88 12.35 3.39
C SER A 71 -9.76 12.31 4.44
N ARG A 72 -9.32 11.11 4.83
CA ARG A 72 -8.17 10.86 5.70
C ARG A 72 -6.83 10.76 4.95
N ARG A 73 -6.80 11.02 3.64
CA ARG A 73 -5.63 10.87 2.76
C ARG A 73 -5.01 9.48 2.80
N LYS A 74 -5.81 8.45 3.06
CA LYS A 74 -5.38 7.05 3.12
C LYS A 74 -5.56 6.38 1.75
N PRO A 75 -4.61 5.55 1.31
CA PRO A 75 -4.67 4.92 0.01
C PRO A 75 -5.74 3.81 -0.03
N VAL A 76 -6.45 3.74 -1.14
CA VAL A 76 -7.56 2.80 -1.37
C VAL A 76 -7.27 1.96 -2.61
N PHE A 77 -7.43 0.65 -2.47
CA PHE A 77 -7.34 -0.30 -3.57
C PHE A 77 -8.70 -0.95 -3.80
N CYS A 78 -9.35 -0.56 -4.90
CA CYS A 78 -10.64 -1.11 -5.30
C CYS A 78 -10.41 -2.29 -6.25
N LEU A 79 -11.00 -3.43 -5.92
CA LEU A 79 -10.89 -4.67 -6.68
C LEU A 79 -12.25 -5.06 -7.25
N TYR A 80 -12.31 -5.40 -8.53
CA TYR A 80 -13.55 -5.83 -9.19
C TYR A 80 -13.35 -7.07 -10.06
N LEU A 81 -14.38 -7.92 -10.12
CA LEU A 81 -14.42 -9.13 -10.93
C LEU A 81 -14.68 -8.81 -12.41
N PRO A 82 -14.30 -9.69 -13.35
CA PRO A 82 -14.37 -9.39 -14.79
C PRO A 82 -15.78 -9.18 -15.33
N LYS A 83 -16.81 -9.62 -14.60
CA LYS A 83 -18.22 -9.42 -14.94
C LYS A 83 -18.69 -7.96 -14.84
N ILE A 84 -17.91 -7.09 -14.19
CA ILE A 84 -18.23 -5.68 -14.00
C ILE A 84 -17.47 -4.85 -15.02
N ARG A 85 -18.20 -3.94 -15.67
CA ARG A 85 -17.58 -3.02 -16.62
C ARG A 85 -17.06 -1.79 -15.87
N PRO A 86 -15.93 -1.19 -16.29
CA PRO A 86 -15.35 -0.03 -15.61
C PRO A 86 -16.31 1.17 -15.49
N GLU A 87 -17.23 1.33 -16.44
CA GLU A 87 -18.22 2.42 -16.47
C GLU A 87 -19.21 2.32 -15.32
N ASP A 88 -19.54 1.08 -14.92
CA ASP A 88 -20.42 0.79 -13.79
C ASP A 88 -19.75 1.20 -12.45
N LEU A 89 -18.44 1.44 -12.44
CA LEU A 89 -17.65 1.92 -11.29
C LEU A 89 -17.36 3.43 -11.33
N SER A 90 -17.93 4.16 -12.29
CA SER A 90 -17.70 5.61 -12.47
C SER A 90 -18.05 6.43 -11.22
N TYR A 91 -19.00 5.96 -10.42
CA TYR A 91 -19.36 6.57 -9.12
C TYR A 91 -18.21 6.56 -8.09
N LEU A 92 -17.19 5.71 -8.27
CA LEU A 92 -15.99 5.63 -7.44
C LEU A 92 -14.81 6.44 -7.98
N THR A 93 -14.89 6.95 -9.20
CA THR A 93 -13.79 7.68 -9.86
C THR A 93 -14.09 9.15 -10.09
N HIS A 94 -15.36 9.53 -10.15
CA HIS A 94 -15.76 10.91 -10.44
C HIS A 94 -15.30 11.87 -9.32
N GLY A 95 -14.46 12.85 -9.67
CA GLY A 95 -13.95 13.86 -8.73
C GLY A 95 -12.88 13.38 -7.73
N ILE A 96 -12.40 12.14 -7.86
CA ILE A 96 -11.45 11.53 -6.92
C ILE A 96 -10.02 11.63 -7.45
N SER A 97 -9.08 12.00 -6.55
CA SER A 97 -7.66 12.05 -6.89
C SER A 97 -7.12 10.65 -7.23
N ALA A 98 -6.70 10.45 -8.48
CA ALA A 98 -6.06 9.22 -8.98
C ALA A 98 -4.80 8.81 -8.19
N LYS A 99 -4.25 9.70 -7.34
CA LYS A 99 -3.10 9.40 -6.49
C LYS A 99 -3.44 8.54 -5.27
N LEU A 100 -4.69 8.61 -4.78
CA LEU A 100 -5.12 7.92 -3.56
C LEU A 100 -5.93 6.66 -3.84
N VAL A 101 -6.61 6.59 -4.98
CA VAL A 101 -7.43 5.44 -5.35
C VAL A 101 -6.83 4.73 -6.56
N ARG A 102 -6.64 3.42 -6.43
CA ARG A 102 -6.30 2.52 -7.53
C ARG A 102 -7.43 1.53 -7.70
N ILE A 103 -7.94 1.41 -8.92
CA ILE A 103 -9.00 0.45 -9.26
C ILE A 103 -8.38 -0.60 -10.18
N GLN A 104 -8.60 -1.88 -9.87
CA GLN A 104 -8.00 -2.97 -10.63
C GLN A 104 -8.95 -4.16 -10.75
N LYS A 105 -9.04 -4.68 -11.97
CA LYS A 105 -9.72 -5.94 -12.26
C LYS A 105 -8.91 -7.10 -11.68
N TYR A 106 -9.57 -8.09 -11.09
CA TYR A 106 -8.93 -9.31 -10.63
C TYR A 106 -9.79 -10.55 -10.92
N THR A 107 -9.13 -11.70 -10.94
CA THR A 107 -9.76 -13.01 -10.81
C THR A 107 -9.23 -13.69 -9.54
N PRO A 108 -9.92 -14.69 -8.99
CA PRO A 108 -9.43 -15.41 -7.81
C PRO A 108 -7.98 -15.90 -7.97
N GLU A 109 -7.60 -16.33 -9.17
CA GLU A 109 -6.27 -16.88 -9.49
C GLU A 109 -5.17 -15.83 -9.39
N VAL A 110 -5.41 -14.63 -9.93
CA VAL A 110 -4.42 -13.53 -9.98
C VAL A 110 -4.49 -12.62 -8.76
N LEU A 111 -5.46 -12.83 -7.86
CA LEU A 111 -5.65 -12.03 -6.66
C LEU A 111 -4.36 -11.90 -5.82
N PRO A 112 -3.60 -12.99 -5.55
CA PRO A 112 -2.37 -12.88 -4.77
C PRO A 112 -1.37 -11.89 -5.39
N MET A 113 -1.14 -12.00 -6.70
CA MET A 113 -0.23 -11.11 -7.43
C MET A 113 -0.72 -9.66 -7.43
N ALA A 114 -2.03 -9.43 -7.57
CA ALA A 114 -2.60 -8.09 -7.55
C ALA A 114 -2.41 -7.42 -6.18
N LEU A 115 -2.67 -8.16 -5.10
CA LEU A 115 -2.48 -7.69 -3.73
C LEU A 115 -0.99 -7.44 -3.43
N GLU A 116 -0.13 -8.39 -3.76
CA GLU A 116 1.31 -8.28 -3.55
C GLU A 116 1.90 -7.09 -4.32
N GLY A 117 1.57 -6.95 -5.61
CA GLY A 117 2.04 -5.84 -6.44
C GLY A 117 1.60 -4.48 -5.92
N TYR A 118 0.41 -4.38 -5.32
CA TYR A 118 -0.06 -3.15 -4.70
C TYR A 118 0.59 -2.90 -3.34
N LEU A 119 0.66 -3.91 -2.47
CA LEU A 119 1.11 -3.78 -1.10
C LEU A 119 2.63 -3.65 -0.98
N ARG A 120 3.41 -4.30 -1.85
CA ARG A 120 4.87 -4.09 -1.92
C ARG A 120 5.24 -2.66 -2.28
N GLN A 121 4.46 -1.99 -3.14
CA GLN A 121 4.64 -0.55 -3.43
C GLN A 121 4.37 0.35 -2.21
N LYS A 122 3.62 -0.14 -1.23
CA LYS A 122 3.33 0.57 0.02
C LYS A 122 4.34 0.25 1.12
N GLN A 123 4.80 -1.00 1.23
CA GLN A 123 5.95 -1.37 2.06
C GLN A 123 7.22 -0.63 1.64
N SER A 124 7.50 -0.51 0.34
CA SER A 124 8.66 0.26 -0.15
C SER A 124 8.52 1.78 0.05
N LYS A 125 7.30 2.28 0.32
CA LYS A 125 7.09 3.67 0.80
C LYS A 125 7.20 3.79 2.32
N GLU A 126 6.98 2.72 3.07
CA GLU A 126 7.45 2.55 4.46
C GLU A 126 8.92 2.11 4.49
N ILE A 127 9.80 2.87 3.81
CA ILE A 127 11.09 3.10 4.46
C ILE A 127 10.72 3.96 5.66
N SER A 128 10.53 3.32 6.82
CA SER A 128 10.66 3.99 8.11
C SER A 128 11.87 4.89 8.00
N THR A 129 11.68 6.19 7.81
CA THR A 129 12.78 7.13 7.74
C THR A 129 13.25 7.31 9.17
N THR A 130 14.01 6.35 9.67
CA THR A 130 14.74 6.47 10.93
C THR A 130 15.67 7.66 10.76
N LYS A 131 15.41 8.73 11.51
CA LYS A 131 16.27 9.90 11.50
C LYS A 131 17.55 9.52 12.23
N PHE A 132 18.67 9.57 11.54
CA PHE A 132 19.99 9.51 12.14
C PHE A 132 20.78 10.75 11.72
N THR A 133 21.72 11.17 12.56
CA THR A 133 22.60 12.31 12.30
C THR A 133 23.95 11.79 11.84
N LEU A 134 24.37 12.18 10.64
CA LEU A 134 25.67 11.84 10.06
C LEU A 134 26.55 13.10 9.99
N ARG A 135 27.79 13.02 10.48
CA ARG A 135 28.81 14.04 10.22
C ARG A 135 29.61 13.64 8.97
N VAL A 136 29.83 14.60 8.08
CA VAL A 136 30.52 14.39 6.79
C VAL A 136 31.51 15.52 6.53
N PRO A 137 32.57 15.29 5.72
CA PRO A 137 33.49 16.34 5.32
C PRO A 137 32.82 17.45 4.51
N ALA A 138 33.38 18.67 4.56
CA ALA A 138 32.87 19.82 3.82
C ALA A 138 32.79 19.56 2.30
N SER A 139 33.79 18.88 1.74
CA SER A 139 33.84 18.51 0.31
C SER A 139 32.64 17.65 -0.12
N PHE A 140 32.12 16.79 0.76
CA PHE A 140 30.92 16.01 0.46
C PHE A 140 29.66 16.89 0.43
N VAL A 141 29.58 17.89 1.32
CA VAL A 141 28.47 18.86 1.35
C VAL A 141 28.46 19.71 0.07
N GLU A 142 29.64 20.13 -0.40
CA GLU A 142 29.83 20.87 -1.65
C GLU A 142 29.43 20.03 -2.87
N TYR A 143 29.87 18.78 -2.94
CA TYR A 143 29.46 17.84 -3.98
C TYR A 143 27.93 17.70 -4.06
N LEU A 144 27.27 17.52 -2.91
CA LEU A 144 25.81 17.43 -2.86
C LEU A 144 25.12 18.74 -3.29
N ALA A 145 25.72 19.90 -3.00
CA ALA A 145 25.22 21.19 -3.46
C ALA A 145 25.34 21.33 -4.98
N TRP A 146 26.48 20.97 -5.57
CA TRP A 146 26.68 20.94 -7.02
C TRP A 146 25.68 19.98 -7.69
N LYS A 147 25.53 18.75 -7.18
CA LYS A 147 24.62 17.75 -7.75
C LYS A 147 23.14 18.11 -7.62
N LYS A 148 22.76 18.81 -6.55
CA LYS A 148 21.42 19.41 -6.41
C LYS A 148 21.15 20.42 -7.52
N LYS A 149 22.11 21.28 -7.87
CA LYS A 149 21.96 22.26 -8.96
C LYS A 149 21.73 21.58 -10.31
N GLN A 150 22.39 20.45 -10.56
CA GLN A 150 22.27 19.70 -11.82
C GLN A 150 20.96 18.92 -11.93
N THR A 151 20.46 18.35 -10.82
CA THR A 151 19.36 17.38 -10.85
C THR A 151 18.03 17.89 -10.30
N GLY A 152 18.01 19.04 -9.61
CA GLY A 152 16.84 19.53 -8.87
C GLY A 152 16.45 18.71 -7.64
N ARG A 153 17.11 17.56 -7.39
CA ARG A 153 16.81 16.66 -6.27
C ARG A 153 17.38 17.19 -4.95
N SER A 154 16.69 16.91 -3.84
CA SER A 154 17.16 17.29 -2.50
C SER A 154 18.43 16.52 -2.13
N LYS A 155 19.30 17.11 -1.30
CA LYS A 155 20.51 16.45 -0.80
C LYS A 155 20.20 15.09 -0.15
N ALA A 156 19.08 14.99 0.58
CA ALA A 156 18.64 13.76 1.22
C ALA A 156 18.20 12.67 0.23
N SER A 157 17.49 13.03 -0.85
CA SER A 157 17.16 12.06 -1.91
C SER A 157 18.42 11.59 -2.63
N ILE A 158 19.34 12.51 -2.94
CA ILE A 158 20.62 12.16 -3.56
C ILE A 158 21.39 11.15 -2.71
N ILE A 159 21.54 11.39 -1.40
CA ILE A 159 22.22 10.46 -0.48
C ILE A 159 21.52 9.10 -0.48
N ARG A 160 20.19 9.09 -0.28
CA ARG A 160 19.44 7.84 -0.17
C ARG A 160 19.53 7.00 -1.45
N ASP A 161 19.22 7.61 -2.57
CA ASP A 161 18.96 6.87 -3.81
C ASP A 161 20.27 6.56 -4.54
N ASP A 162 21.21 7.51 -4.57
CA ASP A 162 22.45 7.35 -5.35
C ASP A 162 23.58 6.68 -4.56
N PHE A 163 23.57 6.74 -3.22
CA PHE A 163 24.65 6.21 -2.38
C PHE A 163 24.19 5.07 -1.49
N VAL A 164 23.12 5.25 -0.71
CA VAL A 164 22.71 4.25 0.29
C VAL A 164 22.05 3.04 -0.39
N ASN A 165 20.96 3.24 -1.13
CA ASN A 165 20.19 2.14 -1.73
C ASN A 165 21.05 1.31 -2.69
N LYS A 166 21.85 1.96 -3.53
CA LYS A 166 22.74 1.27 -4.47
C LYS A 166 23.81 0.43 -3.77
N VAL A 167 24.34 0.90 -2.64
CA VAL A 167 25.32 0.13 -1.86
C VAL A 167 24.62 -1.07 -1.22
N ILE A 168 23.48 -0.85 -0.57
CA ILE A 168 22.68 -1.91 0.07
C ILE A 168 22.30 -2.99 -0.94
N GLU A 169 21.79 -2.61 -2.11
CA GLU A 169 21.37 -3.54 -3.18
C GLU A 169 22.53 -4.40 -3.71
N ARG A 170 23.76 -3.87 -3.68
CA ARG A 170 24.95 -4.56 -4.20
C ARG A 170 25.67 -5.41 -3.15
N ASP A 171 25.39 -5.18 -1.87
CA ASP A 171 26.00 -5.91 -0.76
C ASP A 171 25.35 -7.29 -0.59
N LYS A 172 25.93 -8.30 -1.24
CA LYS A 172 25.39 -9.68 -1.24
C LYS A 172 25.32 -10.27 0.17
N ASP A 173 26.26 -9.95 1.05
CA ASP A 173 26.32 -10.50 2.39
C ASP A 173 25.21 -9.91 3.25
N PHE A 174 24.99 -8.60 3.14
CA PHE A 174 23.85 -7.94 3.78
C PHE A 174 22.51 -8.44 3.24
N GLN A 175 22.38 -8.65 1.92
CA GLN A 175 21.15 -9.23 1.34
C GLN A 175 20.88 -10.65 1.86
N GLN A 176 21.91 -11.49 2.00
CA GLN A 176 21.80 -12.83 2.60
C GLN A 176 21.45 -12.78 4.09
N HIS A 177 21.98 -11.78 4.82
CA HIS A 177 21.63 -11.56 6.22
C HIS A 177 20.15 -11.18 6.39
N MET A 178 19.63 -10.32 5.51
CA MET A 178 18.23 -9.90 5.53
C MET A 178 17.28 -11.05 5.17
N SER A 179 17.64 -11.95 4.26
CA SER A 179 16.80 -13.08 3.85
C SER A 179 16.74 -14.24 4.86
N ARG A 180 17.66 -14.29 5.82
CA ARG A 180 17.66 -15.30 6.90
C ARG A 180 16.88 -14.88 8.14
N ASN A 181 16.66 -13.58 8.32
CA ASN A 181 16.11 -13.00 9.56
C ASN A 181 14.70 -12.41 9.40
N TYR A 182 14.08 -12.56 8.24
CA TYR A 182 12.70 -12.19 7.91
C TYR A 182 12.07 -13.26 7.01
#